data_AF-A0A937XF68-F1
#
_entry.id   AF-A0A937XF68-F1
#
_cell.length_a   1.000
_cell.length_b   1.000
_cell.length_c   1.000
_cell.angle_alpha   90.00
_cell.angle_beta   90.00
_cell.angle_gamma   90.00
#
_symmetry.space_group_name_H-M   'P 1'
#
loop_
_entity.id
_entity.type
_entity.pdbx_description
1 polymer ?
#
loop_
_entity_poly.entity_id
_entity_poly.type
_entity_poly.pdbx_seq_one_letter_code
_entity_poly.pdbx_strand_id
1 'polypeptide(L)'
;MRFLIDGLVLLALGLSTYAEAKRGLFFALFDLIRIVIGLALGFAAFSLLHRMSGSYPAGFAAFGVAALIGIFGVRALLHALRLDPAWGRLPAARFLGGLLGLLLGCLISAVFVPVIGRSGWGREAVPRSSLARPFLDAAPTLYYVADAVNLDFPMLNARAVRFEDEGRGAEATLVDRINYSRLDGSTCIECGSAVHFDGYFRRVGVSVSPRFTCPQCGRMSDGCQTFEGFHEMYGRCPTDVCREIGPIDCGVWPNGRPVMPYGVCPIDG
;
A
#
# COMPACT_ATOMS: atom_id res chain seq x y z
N MET A 1 0.75 -25.42 -4.17
CA MET A 1 0.26 -24.02 -4.23
C MET A 1 1.30 -23.01 -4.71
N ARG A 2 2.61 -23.17 -4.42
CA ARG A 2 3.67 -22.30 -4.98
C ARG A 2 3.56 -22.07 -6.49
N PHE A 3 3.42 -23.16 -7.25
CA PHE A 3 3.30 -23.13 -8.71
C PHE A 3 2.06 -22.37 -9.21
N LEU A 4 1.01 -22.24 -8.39
CA LEU A 4 -0.18 -21.48 -8.75
C LEU A 4 0.11 -19.98 -8.76
N ILE A 5 0.79 -19.44 -7.74
CA ILE A 5 1.17 -18.02 -7.70
C ILE A 5 2.18 -17.70 -8.80
N ASP A 6 3.21 -18.55 -8.96
CA ASP A 6 4.19 -18.39 -10.05
C ASP A 6 3.47 -18.43 -11.42
N GLY A 7 2.53 -19.35 -11.61
CA GLY A 7 1.71 -19.44 -12.81
C GLY A 7 0.82 -18.22 -13.05
N LEU A 8 0.21 -17.64 -12.00
CA LEU A 8 -0.59 -16.42 -12.10
C LEU A 8 0.27 -15.20 -12.49
N VAL A 9 1.46 -15.07 -11.91
CA VAL A 9 2.41 -14.01 -12.27
C VAL A 9 2.86 -14.18 -13.73
N LEU A 10 3.24 -15.40 -14.14
CA LEU A 10 3.61 -15.67 -15.53
C LEU A 10 2.45 -15.43 -16.50
N LEU A 11 1.23 -15.78 -16.11
CA LEU A 11 0.03 -15.53 -16.91
C LEU A 11 -0.19 -14.03 -17.07
N ALA A 12 -0.11 -13.25 -15.99
CA ALA A 12 -0.24 -11.80 -16.05
C ALA A 12 0.83 -11.17 -16.95
N LEU A 13 2.10 -11.53 -16.74
CA LEU A 13 3.22 -11.07 -17.56
C LEU A 13 3.06 -11.46 -19.03
N GLY A 14 2.71 -12.72 -19.30
CA GLY A 14 2.54 -13.28 -20.63
C GLY A 14 1.37 -12.64 -21.37
N LEU A 15 0.22 -12.48 -20.72
CA LEU A 15 -0.96 -11.83 -21.31
C LEU A 15 -0.70 -10.35 -21.60
N SER A 16 -0.10 -9.61 -20.67
CA SER A 16 0.23 -8.20 -20.90
C SER A 16 1.27 -8.04 -22.02
N THR A 17 2.33 -8.84 -22.01
CA THR A 17 3.36 -8.83 -23.07
C THR A 17 2.76 -9.19 -24.43
N TYR A 18 1.95 -10.25 -24.50
CA TYR A 18 1.33 -10.70 -25.74
C TYR A 18 0.31 -9.69 -26.27
N ALA A 19 -0.54 -9.13 -25.40
CA ALA A 19 -1.54 -8.14 -25.79
C ALA A 19 -0.87 -6.91 -26.40
N GLU A 20 0.16 -6.37 -25.74
CA GLU A 20 0.84 -5.17 -26.22
C GLU A 20 1.77 -5.45 -27.41
N ALA A 21 2.39 -6.63 -27.49
CA ALA A 21 3.16 -7.02 -28.68
C ALA A 21 2.28 -7.15 -29.93
N LYS A 22 1.07 -7.69 -29.78
CA LYS A 22 0.11 -7.83 -30.89
C LYS A 22 -0.41 -6.46 -31.36
N ARG A 23 -0.63 -5.55 -30.43
CA ARG A 23 -1.16 -4.20 -30.68
C ARG A 23 -0.09 -3.24 -31.20
N GLY A 24 1.14 -3.37 -30.71
CA GLY A 24 2.27 -2.53 -31.10
C GLY A 24 2.45 -1.29 -30.22
N LEU A 25 3.61 -0.65 -30.36
CA LEU A 25 4.10 0.44 -29.49
C LEU A 25 3.11 1.59 -29.30
N PHE A 26 2.47 2.04 -30.38
CA PHE A 26 1.53 3.15 -30.31
C PHE A 26 0.41 2.88 -29.31
N PHE A 27 -0.25 1.74 -29.44
CA PHE A 27 -1.32 1.35 -28.53
C PHE A 27 -0.80 1.07 -27.12
N ALA A 28 0.40 0.49 -26.97
CA ALA A 28 1.01 0.29 -25.66
C ALA A 28 1.27 1.60 -24.90
N LEU A 29 1.73 2.65 -25.58
CA LEU A 29 1.90 3.99 -24.99
C LEU A 29 0.55 4.61 -24.61
N PHE A 30 -0.45 4.49 -25.49
CA PHE A 30 -1.81 4.94 -25.17
C PHE A 30 -2.44 4.17 -24.02
N ASP A 31 -2.08 2.91 -23.88
CA ASP A 31 -2.54 2.04 -22.80
C ASP A 31 -1.90 2.43 -21.46
N LEU A 32 -0.66 2.93 -21.46
CA LEU A 32 -0.08 3.58 -20.29
C LEU A 32 -0.82 4.89 -19.96
N ILE A 33 -1.05 5.75 -20.95
CA ILE A 33 -1.73 7.04 -20.76
C ILE A 33 -3.15 6.83 -20.21
N ARG A 34 -3.93 5.88 -20.75
CA ARG A 34 -5.29 5.63 -20.26
C ARG A 34 -5.30 5.11 -18.83
N ILE A 35 -4.29 4.33 -18.42
CA ILE A 35 -4.18 3.84 -17.04
C ILE A 35 -3.86 5.02 -16.12
N VAL A 36 -2.91 5.88 -16.49
CA VAL A 36 -2.58 7.09 -15.72
C VAL A 36 -3.81 8.00 -15.59
N ILE A 37 -4.53 8.27 -16.69
CA ILE A 37 -5.76 9.09 -16.66
C ILE A 37 -6.84 8.42 -15.82
N GLY A 38 -7.06 7.11 -16.00
CA GLY A 38 -8.03 6.35 -15.22
C GLY A 38 -7.73 6.39 -13.72
N LEU A 39 -6.47 6.17 -13.33
CA LEU A 39 -6.04 6.28 -11.94
C LEU A 39 -6.23 7.70 -11.40
N ALA A 40 -5.81 8.73 -12.14
CA ALA A 40 -5.96 10.12 -11.73
C ALA A 40 -7.44 10.50 -11.51
N LEU A 41 -8.32 10.14 -12.45
CA LEU A 41 -9.77 10.36 -12.31
C LEU A 41 -10.36 9.55 -11.16
N GLY A 42 -9.93 8.30 -11.00
CA GLY A 42 -10.31 7.44 -9.89
C GLY A 42 -9.97 8.06 -8.55
N PHE A 43 -8.72 8.48 -8.34
CA PHE A 43 -8.27 9.12 -7.11
C PHE A 43 -8.97 10.46 -6.85
N ALA A 44 -9.16 11.28 -7.88
CA ALA A 44 -9.93 12.52 -7.74
C ALA A 44 -11.35 12.24 -7.26
N ALA A 45 -12.05 11.29 -7.88
CA ALA A 45 -13.41 10.89 -7.50
C ALA A 45 -13.47 10.27 -6.10
N PHE A 46 -12.50 9.41 -5.75
CA PHE A 46 -12.35 8.84 -4.42
C PHE A 46 -12.25 9.95 -3.38
N SER A 47 -11.28 10.86 -3.55
CA SER A 47 -11.00 11.91 -2.58
C SER A 47 -12.18 12.85 -2.38
N LEU A 48 -12.88 13.19 -3.47
CA LEU A 48 -14.07 14.05 -3.41
C LEU A 48 -15.21 13.34 -2.68
N LEU A 49 -15.56 12.13 -3.09
CA LEU A 49 -16.73 11.45 -2.56
C LEU A 49 -16.50 10.93 -1.13
N HIS A 50 -15.29 10.49 -0.81
CA HIS A 50 -14.91 10.12 0.55
C HIS A 50 -15.03 11.33 1.50
N ARG A 51 -14.50 12.50 1.12
CA ARG A 51 -14.63 13.74 1.91
C ARG A 51 -16.08 14.18 2.09
N MET A 52 -16.91 14.04 1.06
CA MET A 52 -18.32 14.44 1.11
C MET A 52 -19.19 13.47 1.93
N SER A 53 -18.94 12.17 1.82
CA SER A 53 -19.80 11.14 2.42
C SER A 53 -19.31 10.62 3.77
N GLY A 54 -18.03 10.83 4.10
CA GLY A 54 -17.36 10.17 5.23
C GLY A 54 -17.28 8.64 5.07
N SER A 55 -17.66 8.09 3.91
CA SER A 55 -17.80 6.66 3.68
C SER A 55 -16.70 6.15 2.75
N TYR A 56 -15.83 5.29 3.28
CA TYR A 56 -14.79 4.61 2.50
C TYR A 56 -15.37 3.73 1.37
N PRO A 57 -16.43 2.91 1.58
CA PRO A 57 -17.05 2.16 0.50
C PRO A 57 -17.59 3.03 -0.64
N ALA A 58 -18.17 4.19 -0.32
CA ALA A 58 -18.68 5.12 -1.33
C ALA A 58 -17.52 5.69 -2.16
N GLY A 59 -16.45 6.17 -1.50
CA GLY A 59 -15.24 6.64 -2.18
C GLY A 59 -14.65 5.58 -3.10
N PHE A 60 -14.54 4.33 -2.63
CA PHE A 60 -13.98 3.22 -3.41
C PHE A 60 -14.86 2.84 -4.62
N ALA A 61 -16.19 2.87 -4.48
CA ALA A 61 -17.09 2.67 -5.60
C ALA A 61 -16.92 3.77 -6.66
N ALA A 62 -16.80 5.03 -6.25
CA ALA A 62 -16.55 6.15 -7.15
C ALA A 62 -15.19 6.05 -7.84
N PHE A 63 -14.14 5.61 -7.12
CA PHE A 63 -12.84 5.30 -7.71
C PHE A 63 -13.00 4.34 -8.88
N GLY A 64 -13.67 3.20 -8.64
CA GLY A 64 -13.85 2.16 -9.65
C GLY A 64 -14.58 2.68 -10.88
N VAL A 65 -15.70 3.39 -10.69
CA VAL A 65 -16.49 3.95 -11.79
C VAL A 65 -15.68 4.97 -12.58
N ALA A 66 -15.06 5.95 -11.91
CA ALA A 66 -14.30 7.00 -12.58
C ALA A 66 -13.06 6.46 -13.30
N ALA A 67 -12.37 5.47 -12.72
CA ALA A 67 -11.25 4.80 -13.36
C ALA A 67 -11.66 4.05 -14.63
N LEU A 68 -12.78 3.33 -14.59
CA LEU A 68 -13.32 2.65 -15.78
C LEU A 68 -13.73 3.66 -16.85
N ILE A 69 -14.36 4.78 -16.48
CA ILE A 69 -14.69 5.87 -17.41
C ILE A 69 -13.42 6.42 -18.06
N GLY A 70 -12.35 6.68 -17.29
CA GLY A 70 -11.08 7.15 -17.85
C GLY A 70 -10.48 6.15 -18.83
N ILE A 71 -10.41 4.87 -18.45
CA ILE A 71 -9.81 3.80 -19.26
C ILE A 71 -10.59 3.58 -20.56
N PHE A 72 -11.91 3.44 -20.47
CA PHE A 72 -12.76 3.18 -21.64
C PHE A 72 -13.03 4.45 -22.46
N GLY A 73 -13.09 5.62 -21.82
CA GLY A 73 -13.29 6.91 -22.47
C GLY A 73 -12.13 7.27 -23.40
N VAL A 74 -10.89 7.09 -22.96
CA VAL A 74 -9.71 7.29 -23.82
C VAL A 74 -9.74 6.36 -25.02
N ARG A 75 -10.14 5.10 -24.84
CA ARG A 75 -10.29 4.14 -25.94
C ARG A 75 -11.39 4.55 -26.92
N ALA A 76 -12.54 4.97 -26.41
CA ALA A 76 -13.65 5.44 -27.23
C ALA A 76 -13.27 6.69 -28.03
N LEU A 77 -12.53 7.62 -27.42
CA LEU A 77 -12.01 8.83 -28.07
C LEU A 77 -11.04 8.48 -29.21
N LEU A 78 -10.08 7.58 -28.98
CA LEU A 78 -9.17 7.13 -30.04
C LEU A 78 -9.89 6.53 -31.23
N HIS A 79 -10.91 5.71 -30.96
CA HIS A 79 -11.73 5.11 -32.00
C HIS A 79 -12.55 6.17 -32.76
N ALA A 80 -13.11 7.16 -32.06
CA ALA A 80 -13.83 8.27 -32.66
C ALA A 80 -12.93 9.14 -33.56
N LEU A 81 -11.67 9.35 -33.14
CA LEU A 81 -10.67 10.11 -33.90
C LEU A 81 -10.02 9.31 -35.05
N ARG A 82 -10.36 8.02 -35.20
CA ARG A 82 -9.79 7.10 -36.22
C ARG A 82 -8.26 7.11 -36.27
N LEU A 83 -7.61 7.28 -35.12
CA LEU A 83 -6.16 7.27 -35.00
C LEU A 83 -5.65 5.83 -35.02
N ASP A 84 -5.29 5.33 -36.20
CA ASP A 84 -4.65 4.01 -36.39
C ASP A 84 -3.35 4.17 -37.18
N PRO A 85 -2.27 4.59 -36.52
CA PRO A 85 -1.01 4.79 -37.20
C PRO A 85 -0.40 3.45 -37.63
N ALA A 86 -0.21 3.30 -38.93
CA ALA A 86 0.43 2.12 -39.53
C ALA A 86 1.84 1.83 -38.95
N TRP A 87 2.56 2.87 -38.50
CA TRP A 87 3.89 2.71 -37.89
C TRP A 87 3.88 1.91 -36.59
N GLY A 88 2.74 1.83 -35.88
CA GLY A 88 2.60 1.01 -34.68
C GLY A 88 2.72 -0.49 -34.95
N ARG A 89 2.56 -0.95 -36.20
CA ARG A 89 2.52 -2.38 -36.56
C ARG A 89 3.84 -2.94 -37.09
N LEU A 90 4.87 -2.09 -37.21
CA LEU A 90 6.20 -2.53 -37.62
C LEU A 90 6.77 -3.56 -36.63
N PRO A 91 7.60 -4.53 -37.08
CA PRO A 91 8.17 -5.55 -36.18
C PRO A 91 8.90 -4.95 -34.96
N ALA A 92 9.65 -3.87 -35.17
CA ALA A 92 10.32 -3.13 -34.08
C ALA A 92 9.31 -2.49 -33.11
N ALA A 93 8.22 -1.91 -33.63
CA ALA A 93 7.16 -1.35 -32.80
C ALA A 93 6.40 -2.43 -32.00
N ARG A 94 6.22 -3.63 -32.56
CA ARG A 94 5.65 -4.78 -31.83
C ARG A 94 6.56 -5.28 -30.72
N PHE A 95 7.86 -5.33 -30.97
CA PHE A 95 8.84 -5.69 -29.94
C PHE A 95 8.84 -4.69 -28.78
N LEU A 96 8.88 -3.38 -29.09
CA LEU A 96 8.80 -2.31 -28.08
C LEU A 96 7.45 -2.31 -27.34
N GLY A 97 6.35 -2.60 -28.05
CA GLY A 97 5.04 -2.83 -27.44
C GLY A 97 5.08 -3.99 -26.45
N GLY A 98 5.71 -5.11 -26.80
CA GLY A 98 5.92 -6.25 -25.90
C GLY A 98 6.71 -5.88 -24.64
N LEU A 99 7.79 -5.09 -24.76
CA LEU A 99 8.56 -4.61 -23.60
C LEU A 99 7.71 -3.72 -22.67
N LEU A 100 6.90 -2.82 -23.22
CA LEU A 100 5.95 -2.05 -22.44
C LEU A 100 4.88 -2.92 -21.78
N GLY A 101 4.39 -3.93 -22.49
CA GLY A 101 3.47 -4.94 -21.95
C GLY A 101 4.08 -5.72 -20.79
N LEU A 102 5.36 -6.06 -20.86
CA LEU A 102 6.08 -6.70 -19.76
C LEU A 102 6.16 -5.77 -18.54
N LEU A 103 6.52 -4.50 -18.74
CA LEU A 103 6.56 -3.50 -17.67
C LEU A 103 5.18 -3.32 -17.03
N LEU A 104 4.12 -3.27 -17.83
CA LEU A 104 2.75 -3.19 -17.35
C LEU A 104 2.35 -4.45 -16.57
N GLY A 105 2.70 -5.63 -17.06
CA GLY A 105 2.47 -6.89 -16.36
C GLY A 105 3.20 -6.94 -15.01
N CYS A 106 4.43 -6.42 -14.94
CA CYS A 106 5.18 -6.27 -13.69
C CYS A 106 4.47 -5.31 -12.73
N LEU A 107 3.98 -4.17 -13.22
CA LEU A 107 3.22 -3.22 -12.40
C LEU A 107 1.94 -3.83 -11.84
N ILE A 108 1.17 -4.54 -12.68
CA ILE A 108 -0.03 -5.27 -12.27
C ILE A 108 0.33 -6.31 -11.22
N SER A 109 1.39 -7.09 -11.45
CA SER A 109 1.85 -8.12 -10.50
C SER A 109 2.30 -7.52 -9.16
N ALA A 110 2.95 -6.35 -9.18
CA ALA A 110 3.38 -5.65 -7.97
C ALA A 110 2.21 -5.27 -7.05
N VAL A 111 1.04 -4.99 -7.62
CA VAL A 111 -0.18 -4.70 -6.85
C VAL A 111 -0.94 -5.99 -6.51
N PHE A 112 -1.05 -6.91 -7.46
CA PHE A 112 -1.89 -8.11 -7.33
C PHE A 112 -1.31 -9.14 -6.36
N VAL A 113 0.02 -9.33 -6.37
CA VAL A 113 0.71 -10.30 -5.50
C VAL A 113 0.45 -10.00 -4.03
N PRO A 114 0.63 -8.76 -3.53
CA PRO A 114 0.30 -8.47 -2.14
C PRO A 114 -1.19 -8.58 -1.80
N VAL A 115 -2.09 -8.24 -2.72
CA VAL A 115 -3.55 -8.38 -2.54
C VAL A 115 -3.93 -9.85 -2.36
N ILE A 116 -3.44 -10.74 -3.24
CA ILE A 116 -3.61 -12.19 -3.06
C ILE A 116 -3.00 -12.61 -1.74
N GLY A 117 -1.82 -12.09 -1.41
CA GLY A 117 -1.10 -12.38 -0.17
C GLY A 117 -1.91 -12.09 1.10
N ARG A 118 -2.92 -11.22 1.07
CA ARG A 118 -3.83 -11.00 2.20
C ARG A 118 -4.95 -12.03 2.31
N SER A 119 -5.30 -12.70 1.21
CA SER A 119 -6.35 -13.71 1.22
C SER A 119 -5.92 -14.93 2.05
N GLY A 120 -6.90 -15.64 2.65
CA GLY A 120 -6.61 -16.77 3.54
C GLY A 120 -5.70 -17.84 2.92
N TRP A 121 -5.88 -18.12 1.62
CA TRP A 121 -5.05 -19.07 0.89
C TRP A 121 -3.74 -18.45 0.36
N GLY A 122 -3.73 -17.16 0.07
CA GLY A 122 -2.55 -16.47 -0.46
C GLY A 122 -1.49 -16.12 0.59
N ARG A 123 -1.88 -15.96 1.86
CA ARG A 123 -0.96 -15.69 3.00
C ARG A 123 0.21 -16.67 3.08
N GLU A 124 -0.05 -17.95 2.84
CA GLU A 124 1.00 -18.98 2.85
C GLU A 124 1.64 -19.22 1.47
N ALA A 125 0.86 -19.05 0.40
CA ALA A 125 1.30 -19.37 -0.95
C ALA A 125 2.23 -18.31 -1.54
N VAL A 126 1.96 -17.02 -1.30
CA VAL A 126 2.69 -15.89 -1.88
C VAL A 126 4.13 -15.81 -1.37
N PRO A 127 4.44 -15.91 -0.06
CA PRO A 127 5.82 -15.88 0.43
C PRO A 127 6.69 -17.04 -0.06
N ARG A 128 6.07 -18.17 -0.45
CA ARG A 128 6.77 -19.35 -0.98
C ARG A 128 7.04 -19.26 -2.49
N SER A 129 6.45 -18.29 -3.19
CA SER A 129 6.63 -18.10 -4.63
C SER A 129 7.92 -17.39 -4.95
N SER A 130 8.67 -17.93 -5.91
CA SER A 130 9.94 -17.35 -6.37
C SER A 130 9.72 -16.11 -7.22
N LEU A 131 8.64 -16.09 -8.02
CA LEU A 131 8.33 -14.94 -8.86
C LEU A 131 7.63 -13.82 -8.09
N ALA A 132 6.91 -14.13 -7.02
CA ALA A 132 6.30 -13.13 -6.14
C ALA A 132 7.33 -12.37 -5.29
N ARG A 133 8.43 -13.03 -4.92
CA ARG A 133 9.40 -12.50 -3.95
C ARG A 133 9.99 -11.13 -4.32
N PRO A 134 10.43 -10.87 -5.57
CA PRO A 134 10.91 -9.53 -5.95
C PRO A 134 9.85 -8.44 -5.78
N PHE A 135 8.57 -8.75 -6.03
CA PHE A 135 7.48 -7.79 -5.83
C PHE A 135 7.24 -7.49 -4.36
N LEU A 136 7.34 -8.51 -3.50
CA LEU A 136 7.25 -8.32 -2.04
C LEU A 136 8.43 -7.49 -1.52
N ASP A 137 9.63 -7.75 -2.02
CA ASP A 137 10.85 -7.02 -1.63
C ASP A 137 10.82 -5.56 -2.07
N ALA A 138 10.11 -5.24 -3.16
CA ALA A 138 9.90 -3.87 -3.62
C ALA A 138 8.77 -3.13 -2.86
N ALA A 139 7.90 -3.84 -2.13
CA ALA A 139 6.74 -3.24 -1.48
C ALA A 139 7.08 -2.11 -0.47
N PRO A 140 8.13 -2.20 0.37
CA PRO A 140 8.52 -1.09 1.25
C PRO A 140 8.85 0.20 0.50
N THR A 141 9.53 0.10 -0.64
CA THR A 141 9.88 1.26 -1.48
C THR A 141 8.63 1.95 -2.01
N LEU A 142 7.61 1.18 -2.38
CA LEU A 142 6.33 1.74 -2.85
C LEU A 142 5.65 2.56 -1.73
N TYR A 143 5.68 2.09 -0.49
CA TYR A 143 5.14 2.85 0.64
C TYR A 143 5.90 4.15 0.91
N TYR A 144 7.22 4.09 0.85
CA TYR A 144 8.08 5.27 1.02
C TYR A 144 7.78 6.33 -0.04
N VAL A 145 7.73 5.93 -1.32
CA VAL A 145 7.39 6.84 -2.41
C VAL A 145 6.00 7.42 -2.20
N ALA A 146 5.01 6.58 -1.84
CA ALA A 146 3.65 7.04 -1.67
C ALA A 146 3.48 8.00 -0.48
N ASP A 147 4.26 7.85 0.60
CA ASP A 147 4.33 8.83 1.71
C ASP A 147 4.95 10.15 1.24
N ALA A 148 6.05 10.08 0.48
CA ALA A 148 6.78 11.25 -0.02
C ALA A 148 5.93 12.12 -0.96
N VAL A 149 5.07 11.51 -1.78
CA VAL A 149 4.13 12.24 -2.64
C VAL A 149 2.74 12.41 -2.04
N ASN A 150 2.56 12.02 -0.77
CA ASN A 150 1.29 12.09 -0.03
C ASN A 150 0.10 11.51 -0.81
N LEU A 151 0.32 10.38 -1.50
CA LEU A 151 -0.73 9.63 -2.16
C LEU A 151 -1.45 8.76 -1.12
N ASP A 152 -2.76 8.60 -1.19
CA ASP A 152 -3.47 7.65 -0.32
C ASP A 152 -3.42 6.25 -0.95
N PHE A 153 -2.33 5.52 -0.69
CA PHE A 153 -2.16 4.14 -1.16
C PHE A 153 -2.68 3.17 -0.10
N PRO A 154 -3.52 2.17 -0.46
CA PRO A 154 -4.00 1.18 0.49
C PRO A 154 -2.83 0.46 1.16
N MET A 155 -2.79 0.50 2.49
CA MET A 155 -1.78 -0.25 3.23
C MET A 155 -2.07 -1.74 3.20
N LEU A 156 -1.04 -2.52 2.86
CA LEU A 156 -1.04 -3.97 2.88
C LEU A 156 -0.96 -4.51 4.30
N ASN A 157 -0.80 -3.63 5.29
CA ASN A 157 -0.86 -3.98 6.70
C ASN A 157 -2.28 -4.21 7.18
N ALA A 158 -2.43 -5.30 7.92
CA ALA A 158 -3.51 -5.46 8.85
C ALA A 158 -3.16 -4.65 10.09
N ARG A 159 -3.82 -3.51 10.31
CA ARG A 159 -3.78 -2.86 11.62
C ARG A 159 -5.03 -3.27 12.40
N ALA A 160 -4.86 -3.50 13.70
CA ALA A 160 -5.97 -3.59 14.62
C ALA A 160 -6.53 -2.19 14.87
N VAL A 161 -7.86 -2.03 14.74
CA VAL A 161 -8.53 -0.74 15.04
C VAL A 161 -8.37 -0.36 16.51
N ARG A 162 -8.16 -1.36 17.37
CA ARG A 162 -7.95 -1.22 18.81
C ARG A 162 -6.62 -1.86 19.19
N PHE A 163 -5.89 -1.22 20.10
CA PHE A 163 -4.60 -1.74 20.57
C PHE A 163 -4.75 -3.12 21.23
N GLU A 164 -5.85 -3.34 21.96
CA GLU A 164 -6.15 -4.60 22.65
C GLU A 164 -6.32 -5.80 21.69
N ASP A 165 -6.57 -5.52 20.42
CA ASP A 165 -6.70 -6.51 19.35
C ASP A 165 -5.37 -6.77 18.63
N GLU A 166 -4.31 -6.01 18.93
CA GLU A 166 -2.95 -6.27 18.44
C GLU A 166 -2.46 -7.61 19.01
N GLY A 167 -2.31 -8.60 18.12
CA GLY A 167 -1.86 -9.95 18.47
C GLY A 167 -2.98 -11.01 18.53
N ARG A 168 -4.26 -10.62 18.49
CA ARG A 168 -5.40 -11.57 18.45
C ARG A 168 -5.76 -12.07 17.04
N GLY A 169 -5.02 -11.64 16.02
CA GLY A 169 -5.27 -12.03 14.63
C GLY A 169 -6.59 -11.48 14.06
N ALA A 170 -7.20 -10.50 14.74
CA ALA A 170 -8.49 -9.92 14.38
C ALA A 170 -8.47 -9.35 12.95
N GLU A 171 -9.64 -9.40 12.31
CA GLU A 171 -9.86 -9.01 10.92
C GLU A 171 -9.34 -7.61 10.64
N ALA A 172 -8.25 -7.61 9.89
CA ALA A 172 -7.58 -6.47 9.29
C ALA A 172 -8.56 -5.58 8.52
N THR A 173 -9.14 -4.59 9.19
CA THR A 173 -10.00 -3.61 8.54
C THR A 173 -9.16 -2.67 7.68
N LEU A 174 -9.74 -2.16 6.60
CA LEU A 174 -9.13 -1.07 5.83
C LEU A 174 -9.23 0.19 6.72
N VAL A 175 -8.17 0.49 7.45
CA VAL A 175 -8.05 1.72 8.26
C VAL A 175 -7.52 2.83 7.36
N ASP A 176 -7.94 4.07 7.63
CA ASP A 176 -7.40 5.25 6.95
C ASP A 176 -5.87 5.27 7.02
N ARG A 177 -5.23 5.65 5.91
CA ARG A 177 -3.78 5.65 5.81
C ARG A 177 -3.21 6.74 6.69
N ILE A 178 -2.35 6.35 7.62
CA ILE A 178 -1.43 7.27 8.30
C ILE A 178 -0.21 7.48 7.41
N ASN A 179 0.18 8.73 7.18
CA ASN A 179 1.47 9.06 6.58
C ASN A 179 2.55 9.00 7.68
N TYR A 180 3.19 7.84 7.84
CA TYR A 180 4.13 7.60 8.94
C TYR A 180 5.39 8.45 8.83
N SER A 181 5.78 8.85 7.62
CA SER A 181 6.90 9.79 7.46
C SER A 181 6.65 11.12 8.16
N ARG A 182 5.39 11.53 8.37
CA ARG A 182 5.03 12.74 9.13
C ARG A 182 5.08 12.56 10.64
N LEU A 183 5.14 11.32 11.11
CA LEU A 183 5.32 11.00 12.53
C LEU A 183 6.81 10.93 12.91
N ASP A 184 7.74 11.21 11.99
CA ASP A 184 9.15 11.39 12.34
C ASP A 184 9.29 12.52 13.37
N GLY A 185 10.07 12.28 14.43
CA GLY A 185 10.20 13.19 15.56
C GLY A 185 9.13 13.05 16.65
N SER A 186 8.18 12.12 16.52
CA SER A 186 7.17 11.87 17.57
C SER A 186 7.80 11.51 18.92
N THR A 187 7.08 11.80 20.00
CA THR A 187 7.56 11.68 21.37
C THR A 187 7.50 10.23 21.85
N CYS A 188 8.65 9.64 22.19
CA CYS A 188 8.72 8.30 22.74
C CYS A 188 7.99 8.19 24.09
N ILE A 189 7.09 7.22 24.22
CA ILE A 189 6.30 7.00 25.44
C ILE A 189 7.18 6.66 26.67
N GLU A 190 8.31 5.98 26.44
CA GLU A 190 9.20 5.54 27.53
C GLU A 190 10.00 6.69 28.12
N CYS A 191 10.66 7.47 27.27
CA CYS A 191 11.72 8.40 27.70
C CYS A 191 11.51 9.85 27.23
N GLY A 192 10.42 10.14 26.53
CA GLY A 192 10.08 11.49 26.08
C GLY A 192 10.93 12.06 24.95
N SER A 193 11.94 11.33 24.46
CA SER A 193 12.76 11.81 23.34
C SER A 193 12.05 11.63 22.00
N ALA A 194 12.34 12.51 21.04
CA ALA A 194 11.92 12.37 19.65
C ALA A 194 12.44 11.07 19.02
N VAL A 195 11.55 10.29 18.40
CA VAL A 195 11.92 9.07 17.67
C VAL A 195 12.30 9.37 16.23
N HIS A 196 13.05 8.47 15.60
CA HIS A 196 13.39 8.54 14.19
C HIS A 196 12.61 7.52 13.35
N PHE A 197 12.08 7.94 12.22
CA PHE A 197 11.45 7.07 11.23
C PHE A 197 12.50 6.42 10.32
N ASP A 198 12.71 5.12 10.48
CA ASP A 198 13.70 4.36 9.70
C ASP A 198 13.17 3.93 8.31
N GLY A 199 11.88 4.16 8.04
CA GLY A 199 11.21 3.71 6.83
C GLY A 199 10.34 2.47 7.03
N TYR A 200 10.08 1.77 5.93
CA TYR A 200 9.19 0.60 5.88
C TYR A 200 10.00 -0.69 5.78
N PHE A 201 9.55 -1.73 6.46
CA PHE A 201 10.23 -3.01 6.50
C PHE A 201 9.24 -4.16 6.36
N ARG A 202 9.65 -5.21 5.64
CA ARG A 202 8.89 -6.47 5.60
C ARG A 202 8.93 -7.14 6.97
N ARG A 203 7.78 -7.67 7.37
CA ARG A 203 7.65 -8.55 8.55
C ARG A 203 7.32 -9.97 8.07
N VAL A 204 6.33 -10.60 8.69
CA VAL A 204 5.95 -11.98 8.41
C VAL A 204 5.04 -12.05 7.18
N GLY A 205 5.42 -12.90 6.23
CA GLY A 205 4.65 -13.12 5.01
C GLY A 205 4.67 -11.90 4.08
N VAL A 206 3.52 -11.25 3.91
CA VAL A 206 3.35 -10.11 2.98
C VAL A 206 3.18 -8.77 3.69
N SER A 207 3.26 -8.72 5.01
CA SER A 207 3.10 -7.47 5.77
C SER A 207 4.34 -6.58 5.68
N VAL A 208 4.11 -5.26 5.63
CA VAL A 208 5.14 -4.23 5.47
C VAL A 208 4.88 -3.11 6.46
N SER A 209 5.53 -3.14 7.61
CA SER A 209 5.25 -2.19 8.68
C SER A 209 6.26 -1.05 8.73
N PRO A 210 5.85 0.17 9.09
CA PRO A 210 6.79 1.25 9.38
C PRO A 210 7.63 0.86 10.59
N ARG A 211 8.84 1.40 10.69
CA ARG A 211 9.69 1.26 11.86
C ARG A 211 10.16 2.63 12.32
N PHE A 212 9.97 2.86 13.61
CA PHE A 212 10.49 3.99 14.35
C PHE A 212 11.47 3.49 15.39
N THR A 213 12.61 4.15 15.53
CA THR A 213 13.63 3.84 16.52
C THR A 213 13.87 5.06 17.41
N CYS A 214 13.74 4.87 18.72
CA CYS A 214 14.09 5.89 19.69
C CYS A 214 15.62 5.95 19.87
N PRO A 215 16.30 7.07 19.58
CA PRO A 215 17.76 7.16 19.68
C PRO A 215 18.25 7.13 21.13
N GLN A 216 17.41 7.50 22.11
CA GLN A 216 17.80 7.55 23.52
C GLN A 216 17.67 6.18 24.21
N CYS A 217 16.49 5.54 24.13
CA CYS A 217 16.24 4.28 24.83
C CYS A 217 16.37 3.04 23.93
N GLY A 218 16.53 3.21 22.61
CA GLY A 218 16.68 2.14 21.63
C GLY A 218 15.41 1.34 21.34
N ARG A 219 14.24 1.78 21.83
CA ARG A 219 12.96 1.09 21.57
C ARG A 219 12.56 1.23 20.10
N MET A 220 12.04 0.15 19.55
CA MET A 220 11.49 0.10 18.21
C MET A 220 9.96 -0.02 18.26
N SER A 221 9.26 0.66 17.36
CA SER A 221 7.80 0.49 17.20
C SER A 221 7.39 0.78 15.76
N ASP A 222 6.13 0.52 15.41
CA ASP A 222 5.51 0.96 14.15
C ASP A 222 4.83 2.33 14.31
N GLY A 223 5.21 3.05 15.36
CA GLY A 223 4.67 4.32 15.81
C GLY A 223 3.68 4.17 16.98
N CYS A 224 3.22 2.94 17.28
CA CYS A 224 2.35 2.68 18.43
C CYS A 224 3.03 2.83 19.80
N GLN A 225 4.32 3.18 19.85
CA GLN A 225 4.99 3.54 21.12
C GLN A 225 5.44 5.00 21.16
N THR A 226 4.73 5.85 20.44
CA THR A 226 4.86 7.32 20.48
C THR A 226 3.54 7.95 20.88
N PHE A 227 3.54 9.11 21.53
CA PHE A 227 2.29 9.75 21.93
C PHE A 227 1.43 10.16 20.73
N GLU A 228 2.03 10.84 19.75
CA GLU A 228 1.41 11.32 18.51
C GLU A 228 0.92 10.13 17.67
N GLY A 229 1.80 9.15 17.46
CA GLY A 229 1.44 7.95 16.71
C GLY A 229 0.32 7.17 17.38
N PHE A 230 0.34 6.97 18.69
CA PHE A 230 -0.73 6.24 19.38
C PHE A 230 -2.10 6.92 19.21
N HIS A 231 -2.15 8.25 19.30
CA HIS A 231 -3.36 9.03 19.03
C HIS A 231 -3.84 8.87 17.59
N GLU A 232 -2.95 9.03 16.62
CA GLU A 232 -3.28 8.93 15.21
C GLU A 232 -3.77 7.51 14.84
N MET A 233 -3.24 6.48 15.51
CA MET A 233 -3.56 5.07 15.21
C MET A 233 -4.86 4.59 15.84
N TYR A 234 -5.09 4.95 17.10
CA TYR A 234 -6.18 4.37 17.88
C TYR A 234 -7.20 5.40 18.35
N GLY A 235 -6.98 6.70 18.12
CA GLY A 235 -7.84 7.78 18.58
C GLY A 235 -7.95 7.88 20.10
N ARG A 236 -6.93 7.41 20.83
CA ARG A 236 -6.92 7.33 22.31
C ARG A 236 -5.58 7.77 22.88
N CYS A 237 -5.58 8.19 24.14
CA CYS A 237 -4.37 8.46 24.89
C CYS A 237 -3.70 7.16 25.35
N PRO A 238 -2.38 6.96 25.10
CA PRO A 238 -1.68 5.77 25.61
C PRO A 238 -1.66 5.71 27.13
N THR A 239 -1.71 6.86 27.82
CA THR A 239 -1.76 6.93 29.29
C THR A 239 -3.05 6.31 29.82
N ASP A 240 -4.18 6.62 29.19
CA ASP A 240 -5.48 6.08 29.59
C ASP A 240 -5.58 4.59 29.28
N VAL A 241 -5.12 4.18 28.10
CA VAL A 241 -5.04 2.75 27.75
C VAL A 241 -4.19 1.99 28.77
N CYS A 242 -2.99 2.49 29.10
CA CYS A 242 -2.15 1.83 30.09
C CYS A 242 -2.75 1.76 31.49
N ARG A 243 -3.59 2.73 31.88
CA ARG A 243 -4.32 2.67 33.16
C ARG A 243 -5.38 1.56 33.15
N GLU A 244 -5.99 1.28 32.01
CA GLU A 244 -7.04 0.27 31.87
C GLU A 244 -6.47 -1.15 31.74
N ILE A 245 -5.46 -1.35 30.90
CA ILE A 245 -4.96 -2.69 30.53
C ILE A 245 -3.55 -3.00 31.05
N GLY A 246 -2.88 -2.02 31.65
CA GLY A 246 -1.50 -2.13 32.14
C GLY A 246 -0.44 -1.76 31.10
N PRO A 247 0.83 -2.10 31.34
CA PRO A 247 1.95 -1.78 30.46
C PRO A 247 1.77 -2.36 29.05
N ILE A 248 2.15 -1.59 28.03
CA ILE A 248 1.98 -1.93 26.61
C ILE A 248 3.32 -2.19 25.91
N ASP A 249 3.35 -3.12 24.96
CA ASP A 249 4.47 -3.30 24.03
C ASP A 249 3.99 -3.32 22.57
N CYS A 250 4.85 -2.96 21.63
CA CYS A 250 4.49 -2.95 20.21
C CYS A 250 4.28 -4.40 19.72
N GLY A 251 3.09 -4.71 19.22
CA GLY A 251 2.81 -6.04 18.67
C GLY A 251 3.62 -6.35 17.40
N VAL A 252 3.97 -5.31 16.64
CA VAL A 252 4.71 -5.45 15.38
C VAL A 252 6.22 -5.53 15.59
N TRP A 253 6.77 -4.71 16.50
CA TRP A 253 8.19 -4.61 16.85
C TRP A 253 8.37 -4.77 18.37
N PRO A 254 8.16 -5.98 18.91
CA PRO A 254 8.22 -6.20 20.34
C PRO A 254 9.62 -5.91 20.88
N ASN A 255 9.68 -5.20 22.00
CA ASN A 255 10.93 -4.87 22.69
C ASN A 255 11.21 -5.84 23.85
N GLY A 256 10.22 -6.61 24.29
CA GLY A 256 10.33 -7.51 25.44
C GLY A 256 10.38 -6.79 26.78
N ARG A 257 10.08 -5.48 26.78
CA ARG A 257 10.03 -4.60 27.96
C ARG A 257 8.85 -3.65 27.82
N PRO A 258 7.64 -4.05 28.23
CA PRO A 258 6.44 -3.20 28.14
C PRO A 258 6.65 -1.85 28.84
N VAL A 259 6.03 -0.80 28.30
CA VAL A 259 6.10 0.57 28.85
C VAL A 259 4.78 0.97 29.47
N MET A 260 4.86 1.79 30.51
CA MET A 260 3.75 2.60 30.98
C MET A 260 4.17 4.08 30.86
N PRO A 261 3.41 4.93 30.14
CA PRO A 261 3.70 6.35 30.06
C PRO A 261 3.77 6.96 31.46
N TYR A 262 4.80 7.77 31.72
CA TYR A 262 4.93 8.51 32.96
C TYR A 262 4.59 9.99 32.73
N GLY A 263 3.76 10.55 33.61
CA GLY A 263 3.38 11.95 33.57
C GLY A 263 2.14 12.26 32.74
N VAL A 264 2.03 13.53 32.35
CA VAL A 264 0.91 14.08 31.57
C VAL A 264 1.17 13.83 30.09
N CYS A 265 0.12 13.55 29.31
CA CYS A 265 0.27 13.34 27.89
C CYS A 265 0.64 14.67 27.20
N PRO A 266 1.70 14.71 26.37
CA PRO A 266 2.09 15.93 25.65
C PRO A 266 1.06 16.36 24.58
N ILE A 267 0.10 15.51 24.22
CA ILE A 267 -0.94 15.79 23.22
C ILE A 267 -2.19 16.37 23.87
N ASP A 268 -2.57 15.86 25.03
CA ASP A 268 -3.89 16.12 25.63
C ASP A 268 -3.86 17.10 26.81
N GLY A 269 -2.67 17.33 27.39
CA GLY A 269 -2.49 18.11 28.63
C GLY A 269 -3.01 17.41 29.87
#